data_AF-A0A4Y2EUC4-F1
#
_entry.id   AF-A0A4Y2EUC4-F1
#
_cell.length_a   1.000
_cell.length_b   1.000
_cell.length_c   1.000
_cell.angle_alpha   90.00
_cell.angle_beta   90.00
_cell.angle_gamma   90.00
#
_symmetry.space_group_name_H-M   'P 1'
#
loop_
_entity.id
_entity.type
_entity.pdbx_description
1 polymer ?
#
loop_
_entity_poly.entity_id
_entity_poly.type
_entity_poly.pdbx_seq_one_letter_code
_entity_poly.pdbx_strand_id
1 'polypeptide(L)'
;ISSGVCSSDLAKCQPSTLNLASWLTTANQILSLHISTSDPSNELLTLVVFILRVYVPSSLRIKIHHSIKDGVRHLCHFISSSRYFPKKYLDIIEPVISRIVYFETPENMLLAMLTDEKFHIIFVTARRIIKAREIVPDGNCIRRFAITAVNFGATDYADLIDWQACYVTSPPVLRQFSSELLKMIQDDLPMDGWDFITFSSHTEEVELIVKLVTEASRK
;
A
#
# COMPACT_ATOMS: atom_id res chain seq x y z
N ILE A 1 18.34 -12.18 2.54
CA ILE A 1 18.05 -10.82 2.00
C ILE A 1 18.42 -9.76 3.04
N SER A 2 19.66 -9.78 3.56
CA SER A 2 20.10 -8.87 4.63
C SER A 2 21.02 -7.75 4.13
N SER A 3 21.52 -7.82 2.88
CA SER A 3 22.48 -6.85 2.31
C SER A 3 21.86 -5.77 1.42
N GLY A 4 20.54 -5.82 1.16
CA GLY A 4 19.90 -4.91 0.19
C GLY A 4 20.30 -5.15 -1.28
N VAL A 5 21.26 -6.04 -1.54
CA VAL A 5 21.66 -6.45 -2.88
C VAL A 5 20.73 -7.55 -3.35
N CYS A 6 19.85 -7.23 -4.29
CA CYS A 6 19.07 -8.21 -5.03
C CYS A 6 19.98 -8.86 -6.08
N SER A 7 20.01 -10.20 -6.15
CA SER A 7 20.72 -10.89 -7.22
C SER A 7 20.14 -10.45 -8.57
N SER A 8 20.99 -10.28 -9.59
CA SER A 8 20.56 -9.97 -10.96
C SER A 8 19.53 -10.96 -11.49
N ASP A 9 19.55 -12.19 -10.97
CA ASP A 9 18.63 -13.25 -11.37
C ASP A 9 17.24 -13.07 -10.72
N LEU A 10 17.19 -12.57 -9.49
CA LEU A 10 15.94 -12.22 -8.79
C LEU A 10 15.35 -10.90 -9.30
N ALA A 11 16.18 -9.93 -9.68
CA ALA A 11 15.72 -8.68 -10.31
C ALA A 11 15.12 -8.92 -11.72
N LYS A 12 15.54 -10.00 -12.37
CA LYS A 12 15.01 -10.46 -13.68
C LYS A 12 13.90 -11.49 -13.56
N CYS A 13 13.60 -11.98 -12.35
CA CYS A 13 12.46 -12.86 -12.10
C CYS A 13 11.17 -12.06 -12.35
N GLN A 14 10.61 -12.21 -13.54
CA GLN A 14 9.22 -11.87 -13.77
C GLN A 14 8.38 -12.84 -12.93
N PRO A 15 7.49 -12.37 -12.04
CA PRO A 15 6.54 -13.26 -11.39
C PRO A 15 5.81 -14.04 -12.49
N SER A 16 5.78 -15.37 -12.36
CA SER A 16 5.13 -16.28 -13.32
C SER A 16 3.78 -15.72 -13.73
N THR A 17 3.46 -15.68 -15.03
CA THR A 17 2.26 -15.08 -15.64
C THR A 17 1.08 -15.07 -14.67
N LEU A 18 0.97 -13.96 -13.93
CA LEU A 18 -0.02 -13.83 -12.88
C LEU A 18 -1.39 -13.73 -13.54
N ASN A 19 -2.38 -14.30 -12.88
CA ASN A 19 -3.76 -14.39 -13.36
C ASN A 19 -4.48 -13.02 -13.26
N LEU A 20 -3.80 -11.93 -13.62
CA LEU A 20 -4.30 -10.56 -13.80
C LEU A 20 -5.50 -10.54 -14.78
N ALA A 21 -5.52 -11.52 -15.68
CA ALA A 21 -6.61 -11.82 -16.59
C ALA A 21 -7.90 -12.25 -15.86
N SER A 22 -7.86 -12.73 -14.61
CA SER A 22 -9.03 -13.29 -13.94
C SER A 22 -10.01 -12.22 -13.43
N TRP A 23 -9.53 -11.14 -12.82
CA TRP A 23 -10.42 -10.09 -12.30
C TRP A 23 -10.78 -9.05 -13.34
N LEU A 24 -9.89 -8.67 -14.26
CA LEU A 24 -10.32 -7.84 -15.39
C LEU A 24 -11.47 -8.54 -16.14
N THR A 25 -11.37 -9.86 -16.32
CA THR A 25 -12.47 -10.69 -16.83
C THR A 25 -13.68 -10.68 -15.90
N THR A 26 -13.52 -10.84 -14.57
CA THR A 26 -14.67 -10.86 -13.63
C THR A 26 -15.39 -9.51 -13.56
N ALA A 27 -14.67 -8.38 -13.52
CA ALA A 27 -15.26 -7.04 -13.55
C ALA A 27 -15.99 -6.81 -14.88
N ASN A 28 -15.38 -7.19 -16.00
CA ASN A 28 -16.02 -7.11 -17.31
C ASN A 28 -17.27 -8.00 -17.39
N GLN A 29 -17.25 -9.19 -16.77
CA GLN A 29 -18.41 -10.09 -16.68
C GLN A 29 -19.54 -9.48 -15.84
N ILE A 30 -19.23 -8.88 -14.69
CA ILE A 30 -20.23 -8.20 -13.84
C ILE A 30 -20.84 -7.00 -14.58
N LEU A 31 -20.02 -6.19 -15.25
CA LEU A 31 -20.50 -5.06 -16.05
C LEU A 31 -21.38 -5.55 -17.23
N SER A 32 -20.98 -6.61 -17.91
CA SER A 32 -21.76 -7.20 -19.01
C SER A 32 -23.07 -7.82 -18.50
N LEU A 33 -23.04 -8.48 -17.34
CA LEU A 33 -24.23 -9.00 -16.67
C LEU A 33 -25.22 -7.87 -16.36
N HIS A 34 -24.73 -6.75 -15.82
CA HIS A 34 -25.55 -5.57 -15.56
C HIS A 34 -26.21 -5.02 -16.83
N ILE A 35 -25.45 -4.85 -17.92
CA ILE A 35 -25.99 -4.37 -19.21
C ILE A 35 -27.04 -5.33 -19.78
N SER A 36 -26.86 -6.64 -19.54
CA SER A 36 -27.77 -7.69 -20.05
C SER A 36 -29.00 -7.92 -19.16
N THR A 37 -29.11 -7.23 -18.01
CA THR A 37 -30.19 -7.43 -17.04
C THR A 37 -31.15 -6.23 -17.08
N SER A 38 -32.41 -6.46 -17.46
CA SER A 38 -33.41 -5.38 -17.58
C SER A 38 -33.81 -4.75 -16.23
N ASP A 39 -33.79 -5.52 -15.14
CA ASP A 39 -34.08 -5.06 -13.78
C ASP A 39 -33.01 -5.58 -12.80
N PRO A 40 -31.87 -4.88 -12.66
CA PRO A 40 -30.73 -5.36 -11.88
C PRO A 40 -31.00 -5.27 -10.37
N SER A 41 -30.60 -6.30 -9.63
CA SER A 41 -30.74 -6.30 -8.17
C SER A 41 -29.85 -5.23 -7.51
N ASN A 42 -30.20 -4.83 -6.28
CA ASN A 42 -29.43 -3.86 -5.51
C ASN A 42 -27.99 -4.32 -5.26
N GLU A 43 -27.77 -5.63 -5.14
CA GLU A 43 -26.45 -6.25 -4.98
C GLU A 43 -25.62 -6.11 -6.25
N LEU A 44 -26.22 -6.36 -7.43
CA LEU A 44 -25.55 -6.17 -8.71
C LEU A 44 -25.20 -4.70 -8.94
N LEU A 45 -26.11 -3.78 -8.63
CA LEU A 45 -25.83 -2.34 -8.68
C LEU A 45 -24.70 -1.94 -7.72
N THR A 46 -24.67 -2.51 -6.50
CA THR A 46 -23.60 -2.27 -5.53
C THR A 46 -22.24 -2.69 -6.09
N LEU A 47 -22.17 -3.87 -6.73
CA LEU A 47 -20.93 -4.37 -7.36
C LEU A 47 -20.49 -3.50 -8.54
N VAL A 48 -21.42 -3.05 -9.39
CA VAL A 48 -21.10 -2.13 -10.50
C VAL A 48 -20.55 -0.81 -9.96
N VAL A 49 -21.18 -0.23 -8.94
CA VAL A 49 -20.71 1.00 -8.29
C VAL A 49 -19.34 0.79 -7.66
N PHE A 50 -19.10 -0.35 -7.01
CA PHE A 50 -17.77 -0.72 -6.50
C PHE A 50 -16.71 -0.77 -7.61
N ILE A 51 -17.02 -1.43 -8.73
CA ILE A 51 -16.11 -1.56 -9.86
C ILE A 51 -15.71 -0.18 -10.39
N LEU A 52 -16.70 0.68 -10.62
CA LEU A 52 -16.49 1.99 -11.24
C LEU A 52 -15.83 3.00 -10.29
N ARG A 53 -16.18 2.98 -9.00
CA ARG A 53 -15.71 4.01 -8.04
C ARG A 53 -14.47 3.61 -7.26
N VAL A 54 -14.22 2.32 -7.05
CA VAL A 54 -13.13 1.85 -6.19
C VAL A 54 -12.13 1.04 -6.99
N TYR A 55 -12.58 -0.04 -7.63
CA TYR A 55 -11.68 -0.98 -8.28
C TYR A 55 -10.92 -0.37 -9.47
N VAL A 56 -11.62 0.18 -10.46
CA VAL A 56 -11.00 0.74 -11.67
C VAL A 56 -10.05 1.89 -11.33
N PRO A 57 -10.44 2.90 -10.53
CA PRO A 57 -9.53 3.98 -10.14
C PRO A 57 -8.31 3.49 -9.36
N SER A 58 -8.49 2.56 -8.42
CA SER A 58 -7.37 2.01 -7.63
C SER A 58 -6.41 1.18 -8.49
N SER A 59 -6.95 0.34 -9.37
CA SER A 59 -6.16 -0.47 -10.31
C SER A 59 -5.36 0.41 -11.27
N LEU A 60 -5.96 1.49 -11.79
CA LEU A 60 -5.26 2.43 -12.66
C LEU A 60 -4.15 3.17 -11.92
N ARG A 61 -4.40 3.64 -10.69
CA ARG A 61 -3.40 4.31 -9.86
C ARG A 61 -2.17 3.44 -9.63
N ILE A 62 -2.38 2.17 -9.27
CA ILE A 62 -1.28 1.21 -9.06
C ILE A 62 -0.48 1.00 -10.35
N LYS A 63 -1.14 0.92 -11.51
CA LYS A 63 -0.45 0.77 -12.81
C LYS A 63 0.42 1.99 -13.14
N ILE A 64 -0.05 3.20 -12.83
CA ILE A 64 0.67 4.44 -13.12
C ILE A 64 1.81 4.64 -12.12
N HIS A 65 1.53 4.46 -10.83
CA HIS A 65 2.45 4.74 -9.71
C HIS A 65 2.91 3.45 -9.05
N HIS A 66 3.43 2.51 -9.82
CA HIS A 66 3.73 1.17 -9.31
C HIS A 66 4.95 1.12 -8.37
N SER A 67 5.55 2.23 -7.91
CA SER A 67 6.70 2.14 -6.99
C SER A 67 6.24 1.74 -5.60
N ILE A 68 7.06 0.97 -4.87
CA ILE A 68 6.79 0.58 -3.48
C ILE A 68 6.57 1.77 -2.55
N LYS A 69 7.14 2.95 -2.85
CA LYS A 69 6.89 4.19 -2.10
C LYS A 69 5.42 4.66 -2.18
N ASP A 70 4.72 4.24 -3.22
CA ASP A 70 3.32 4.60 -3.47
C ASP A 70 2.33 3.59 -2.88
N GLY A 71 2.80 2.43 -2.40
CA GLY A 71 1.96 1.36 -1.86
C GLY A 71 0.96 1.85 -0.80
N VAL A 72 1.46 2.53 0.24
CA VAL A 72 0.61 3.08 1.31
C VAL A 72 -0.36 4.15 0.80
N ARG A 73 0.05 4.92 -0.21
CA ARG A 73 -0.82 5.92 -0.85
C ARG A 73 -1.97 5.23 -1.60
N HIS A 74 -1.70 4.10 -2.24
CA HIS A 74 -2.74 3.29 -2.88
C HIS A 74 -3.73 2.73 -1.87
N LEU A 75 -3.25 2.19 -0.74
CA LEU A 75 -4.16 1.71 0.29
C LEU A 75 -4.99 2.83 0.88
N CYS A 76 -4.37 3.96 1.23
CA CYS A 76 -5.11 5.11 1.75
C CYS A 76 -6.19 5.56 0.77
N HIS A 77 -5.88 5.57 -0.53
CA HIS A 77 -6.87 5.85 -1.58
C HIS A 77 -7.98 4.80 -1.62
N PHE A 78 -7.64 3.51 -1.53
CA PHE A 78 -8.61 2.42 -1.52
C PHE A 78 -9.57 2.51 -0.32
N ILE A 79 -9.04 2.65 0.89
CA ILE A 79 -9.81 2.83 2.13
C ILE A 79 -10.73 4.03 1.99
N SER A 80 -10.18 5.19 1.64
CA SER A 80 -10.95 6.43 1.48
C SER A 80 -12.05 6.29 0.43
N SER A 81 -11.75 5.63 -0.70
CA SER A 81 -12.72 5.39 -1.77
C SER A 81 -13.79 4.39 -1.36
N SER A 82 -13.54 3.48 -0.42
CA SER A 82 -14.53 2.52 0.05
C SER A 82 -15.50 3.07 1.11
N ARG A 83 -15.17 4.19 1.77
CA ARG A 83 -15.95 4.73 2.92
C ARG A 83 -17.41 5.06 2.62
N TYR A 84 -17.79 5.27 1.36
CA TYR A 84 -19.18 5.54 1.01
C TYR A 84 -20.09 4.32 1.15
N PHE A 85 -19.53 3.11 1.27
CA PHE A 85 -20.35 1.91 1.44
C PHE A 85 -21.07 1.90 2.78
N PRO A 86 -22.32 1.40 2.81
CA PRO A 86 -22.98 1.05 4.06
C PRO A 86 -22.13 0.13 4.94
N LYS A 87 -22.26 0.30 6.26
CA LYS A 87 -21.47 -0.44 7.26
C LYS A 87 -21.45 -1.96 7.04
N LYS A 88 -22.58 -2.55 6.62
CA LYS A 88 -22.67 -4.00 6.31
C LYS A 88 -21.62 -4.49 5.31
N TYR A 89 -21.21 -3.66 4.35
CA TYR A 89 -20.18 -4.01 3.37
C TYR A 89 -18.78 -3.64 3.88
N LEU A 90 -18.65 -2.57 4.66
CA LEU A 90 -17.38 -2.22 5.31
C LEU A 90 -16.94 -3.30 6.29
N ASP A 91 -17.87 -3.90 7.05
CA ASP A 91 -17.62 -5.02 7.96
C ASP A 91 -17.06 -6.27 7.22
N ILE A 92 -17.25 -6.34 5.89
CA ILE A 92 -16.66 -7.35 5.02
C ILE A 92 -15.31 -6.89 4.47
N ILE A 93 -15.23 -5.64 3.98
CA ILE A 93 -14.07 -5.08 3.29
C ILE A 93 -12.89 -4.86 4.24
N GLU A 94 -13.14 -4.29 5.42
CA GLU A 94 -12.09 -3.86 6.36
C GLU A 94 -11.24 -5.05 6.88
N PRO A 95 -11.81 -6.19 7.33
CA PRO A 95 -11.00 -7.33 7.74
C PRO A 95 -10.14 -7.89 6.61
N VAL A 96 -10.58 -7.74 5.36
CA VAL A 96 -9.84 -8.18 4.18
C VAL A 96 -8.65 -7.26 3.94
N ILE A 97 -8.87 -5.94 4.00
CA ILE A 97 -7.80 -4.96 3.94
C ILE A 97 -6.77 -5.25 5.04
N SER A 98 -7.18 -5.44 6.29
CA SER A 98 -6.25 -5.70 7.40
C SER A 98 -5.37 -6.94 7.20
N ARG A 99 -5.85 -7.96 6.47
CA ARG A 99 -5.04 -9.16 6.15
C ARG A 99 -4.01 -8.90 5.05
N ILE A 100 -4.29 -7.96 4.17
CA ILE A 100 -3.48 -7.62 2.99
C ILE A 100 -2.46 -6.53 3.34
N VAL A 101 -2.77 -5.70 4.33
CA VAL A 101 -1.88 -4.74 5.00
C VAL A 101 -0.68 -5.38 5.70
N TYR A 102 -0.58 -6.71 5.70
CA TYR A 102 0.64 -7.41 6.13
C TYR A 102 1.93 -6.86 5.48
N PHE A 103 1.83 -6.26 4.28
CA PHE A 103 2.95 -5.57 3.63
C PHE A 103 3.13 -4.10 4.06
N GLU A 104 2.14 -3.40 4.62
CA GLU A 104 2.28 -1.99 5.02
C GLU A 104 2.75 -1.84 6.46
N THR A 105 3.96 -2.34 6.69
CA THR A 105 4.71 -2.12 7.92
C THR A 105 5.01 -0.62 8.13
N PRO A 106 5.31 -0.19 9.36
CA PRO A 106 5.82 1.16 9.61
C PRO A 106 6.99 1.54 8.68
N GLU A 107 7.79 0.56 8.24
CA GLU A 107 8.88 0.78 7.28
C GLU A 107 8.36 1.29 5.91
N ASN A 108 7.30 0.70 5.36
CA ASN A 108 6.72 1.15 4.10
C ASN A 108 6.02 2.51 4.21
N MET A 109 5.44 2.82 5.39
CA MET A 109 4.95 4.17 5.67
C MET A 109 6.07 5.20 5.69
N LEU A 110 7.22 4.88 6.30
CA LEU A 110 8.38 5.77 6.26
C LEU A 110 8.88 5.99 4.82
N LEU A 111 8.81 4.99 3.94
CA LEU A 111 9.18 5.19 2.52
C LEU A 111 8.26 6.18 1.82
N ALA A 112 6.94 6.04 1.99
CA ALA A 112 5.95 6.95 1.40
C ALA A 112 6.09 8.39 1.90
N MET A 113 6.40 8.56 3.19
CA MET A 113 6.58 9.86 3.83
C MET A 113 7.92 10.52 3.45
N LEU A 114 8.98 9.74 3.20
CA LEU A 114 10.29 10.27 2.80
C LEU A 114 10.25 10.88 1.40
N THR A 115 9.33 10.42 0.55
CA THR A 115 9.11 10.93 -0.81
C THR A 115 7.86 11.80 -0.91
N ASP A 116 7.43 12.41 0.20
CA ASP A 116 6.29 13.32 0.20
C ASP A 116 6.66 14.68 -0.42
N GLU A 117 5.67 15.38 -0.95
CA GLU A 117 5.86 16.74 -1.49
C GLU A 117 6.03 17.77 -0.36
N LYS A 118 5.46 17.50 0.83
CA LYS A 118 5.51 18.40 1.97
C LYS A 118 6.80 18.15 2.76
N PHE A 119 7.74 19.10 2.66
CA PHE A 119 9.03 19.03 3.36
C PHE A 119 8.93 18.69 4.86
N HIS A 120 7.94 19.23 5.59
CA HIS A 120 7.75 18.90 7.02
C HIS A 120 7.53 17.40 7.27
N ILE A 121 6.87 16.68 6.37
CA ILE A 121 6.67 15.23 6.46
C ILE A 121 7.99 14.50 6.25
N ILE A 122 8.77 14.92 5.25
CA ILE A 122 10.11 14.38 4.97
C ILE A 122 11.02 14.55 6.19
N PHE A 123 11.06 15.75 6.78
CA PHE A 123 11.88 16.06 7.96
C PHE A 123 11.55 15.18 9.18
N VAL A 124 10.26 15.05 9.50
CA VAL A 124 9.80 14.20 10.62
C VAL A 124 10.18 12.75 10.36
N THR A 125 10.09 12.30 9.11
CA THR A 125 10.43 10.93 8.69
C THR A 125 11.92 10.64 8.81
N ALA A 126 12.77 11.54 8.31
CA ALA A 126 14.22 11.41 8.43
C ALA A 126 14.65 11.31 9.90
N ARG A 127 14.07 12.15 10.78
CA ARG A 127 14.29 12.07 12.24
C ARG A 127 13.86 10.72 12.83
N ARG A 128 12.71 10.18 12.42
CA ARG A 128 12.24 8.87 12.87
C ARG A 128 13.19 7.75 12.44
N ILE A 129 13.67 7.78 11.19
CA ILE A 129 14.63 6.78 10.67
C ILE A 129 15.95 6.85 11.43
N ILE A 130 16.50 8.05 11.65
CA ILE A 130 17.76 8.22 12.41
C ILE A 130 17.61 7.64 13.82
N LYS A 131 16.54 7.99 14.54
CA LYS A 131 16.27 7.43 15.88
C LYS A 131 16.12 5.91 15.85
N ALA A 132 15.43 5.37 14.84
CA ALA A 132 15.26 3.92 14.71
C ALA A 132 16.61 3.18 14.54
N ARG A 133 17.57 3.79 13.83
CA ARG A 133 18.94 3.25 13.68
C ARG A 133 19.77 3.34 14.95
N GLU A 134 19.52 4.33 15.81
CA GLU A 134 20.19 4.45 17.11
C GLU A 134 19.70 3.36 18.09
N ILE A 135 18.40 3.03 18.05
CA ILE A 135 17.79 2.00 18.91
C ILE A 135 18.21 0.59 18.47
N VAL A 136 18.22 0.34 17.16
CA VAL A 136 18.66 -0.92 16.56
C VAL A 136 19.80 -0.60 15.59
N PRO A 137 21.06 -0.66 16.05
CA PRO A 137 22.22 -0.48 15.18
C PRO A 137 22.14 -1.47 14.00
N ASP A 138 22.61 -1.06 12.82
CA ASP A 138 22.61 -1.89 11.59
C ASP A 138 23.44 -3.18 11.77
N GLY A 139 22.83 -4.21 12.37
CA GLY A 139 23.50 -5.47 12.67
C GLY A 139 22.54 -6.54 13.18
N ASN A 140 22.32 -7.58 12.36
CA ASN A 140 21.76 -8.92 12.67
C ASN A 140 20.57 -9.06 13.63
N CYS A 141 19.82 -8.00 13.97
CA CYS A 141 18.59 -8.14 14.73
C CYS A 141 17.50 -8.78 13.86
N ILE A 142 16.87 -9.84 14.36
CA ILE A 142 15.70 -10.44 13.72
C ILE A 142 14.58 -9.38 13.72
N ARG A 143 14.17 -8.93 12.52
CA ARG A 143 13.06 -7.99 12.36
C ARG A 143 11.77 -8.70 12.70
N ARG A 144 11.07 -8.23 13.73
CA ARG A 144 9.74 -8.73 14.08
C ARG A 144 8.72 -7.99 13.23
N PHE A 145 8.09 -8.70 12.30
CA PHE A 145 6.92 -8.19 11.60
C PHE A 145 5.75 -8.13 12.57
N ALA A 146 5.39 -6.93 13.01
CA ALA A 146 4.21 -6.68 13.82
C ALA A 146 3.11 -6.11 12.92
N ILE A 147 1.99 -6.83 12.83
CA ILE A 147 0.80 -6.33 12.15
C ILE A 147 0.28 -5.17 12.98
N THR A 148 0.17 -4.02 12.35
CA THR A 148 -0.34 -2.81 12.99
C THR A 148 -1.83 -2.68 12.72
N ALA A 149 -2.59 -2.25 13.72
CA ALA A 149 -4.00 -1.96 13.55
C ALA A 149 -4.19 -0.77 12.59
N VAL A 150 -4.99 -0.95 11.56
CA VAL A 150 -5.28 0.09 10.55
C VAL A 150 -6.41 0.97 11.04
N ASN A 151 -6.20 2.27 10.98
CA ASN A 151 -7.22 3.27 11.20
C ASN A 151 -8.05 3.50 9.92
N PHE A 152 -9.17 2.78 9.79
CA PHE A 152 -10.09 2.93 8.65
C PHE A 152 -10.77 4.32 8.59
N GLY A 153 -10.67 5.13 9.65
CA GLY A 153 -11.13 6.52 9.69
C GLY A 153 -10.10 7.57 9.26
N ALA A 154 -8.86 7.18 8.96
CA ALA A 154 -7.76 8.11 8.65
C ALA A 154 -8.01 9.01 7.42
N THR A 155 -7.89 10.32 7.54
CA THR A 155 -8.04 11.22 6.39
C THR A 155 -6.77 11.30 5.52
N ASP A 156 -5.62 11.02 6.12
CA ASP A 156 -4.31 11.02 5.47
C ASP A 156 -3.63 9.66 5.70
N TYR A 157 -2.74 9.27 4.78
CA TYR A 157 -2.00 8.02 4.87
C TYR A 157 -1.05 8.00 6.09
N ALA A 158 -0.59 9.17 6.54
CA ALA A 158 0.23 9.30 7.74
C ALA A 158 -0.52 8.88 9.01
N ASP A 159 -1.86 8.92 9.01
CA ASP A 159 -2.71 8.59 10.16
C ASP A 159 -3.29 7.16 10.10
N LEU A 160 -2.87 6.37 9.11
CA LEU A 160 -3.32 4.97 8.95
C LEU A 160 -2.90 4.06 10.10
N ILE A 161 -1.82 4.42 10.80
CA ILE A 161 -1.35 3.67 11.96
C ILE A 161 -1.13 4.56 13.17
N ASP A 162 -1.24 3.95 14.35
CA ASP A 162 -0.81 4.58 15.59
C ASP A 162 0.71 4.47 15.76
N TRP A 163 1.40 5.54 15.39
CA TRP A 163 2.86 5.66 15.52
C TRP A 163 3.38 5.51 16.96
N GLN A 164 2.55 5.71 17.99
CA GLN A 164 2.97 5.53 19.39
C GLN A 164 2.89 4.06 19.82
N ALA A 165 1.95 3.31 19.24
CA ALA A 165 1.80 1.87 19.48
C ALA A 165 2.73 1.01 18.61
N CYS A 166 3.34 1.58 17.58
CA CYS A 166 4.22 0.88 16.64
C CYS A 166 5.69 0.85 17.09
N TYR A 167 6.31 -0.32 16.95
CA TYR A 167 7.77 -0.43 16.94
C TYR A 167 8.30 -0.04 15.55
N VAL A 168 9.08 1.03 15.48
CA VAL A 168 9.59 1.60 14.22
C VAL A 168 11.05 1.18 14.01
N THR A 169 11.31 0.53 12.87
CA THR A 169 12.65 0.14 12.41
C THR A 169 13.04 0.90 11.15
N SER A 170 14.35 1.06 10.90
CA SER A 170 14.82 1.65 9.65
C SER A 170 14.50 0.74 8.47
N PRO A 171 13.83 1.24 7.40
CA PRO A 171 13.59 0.45 6.20
C PRO A 171 14.90 -0.13 5.65
N PRO A 172 14.96 -1.43 5.27
CA PRO A 172 16.21 -2.07 4.88
C PRO A 172 16.72 -1.54 3.53
N VAL A 173 15.81 -1.10 2.67
CA VAL A 173 16.13 -0.42 1.42
C VAL A 173 16.88 0.90 1.64
N LEU A 174 16.74 1.51 2.83
CA LEU A 174 17.47 2.72 3.16
C LEU A 174 18.86 2.45 3.75
N ARG A 175 19.28 1.19 3.95
CA ARG A 175 20.57 0.84 4.56
C ARG A 175 21.77 1.45 3.84
N GLN A 176 21.67 1.64 2.53
CA GLN A 176 22.72 2.26 1.72
C GLN A 176 22.90 3.76 1.96
N PHE A 177 21.88 4.43 2.53
CA PHE A 177 21.97 5.85 2.88
C PHE A 177 22.55 5.99 4.28
N SER A 178 23.61 6.78 4.39
CA SER A 178 24.21 7.07 5.68
C SER A 178 23.28 7.94 6.55
N SER A 179 23.46 7.87 7.87
CA SER A 179 22.71 8.73 8.79
C SER A 179 23.08 10.20 8.61
N GLU A 180 24.29 10.49 8.11
CA GLU A 180 24.75 11.84 7.73
C GLU A 180 23.95 12.38 6.54
N LEU A 181 23.69 11.55 5.52
CA LEU A 181 22.86 11.94 4.39
C LEU A 181 21.42 12.24 4.83
N LEU A 182 20.86 11.45 5.74
CA LEU A 182 19.55 11.71 6.35
C LEU A 182 19.53 12.97 7.24
N LYS A 183 20.69 13.40 7.76
CA LYS A 183 20.81 14.67 8.50
C LYS A 183 20.86 15.87 7.55
N MET A 184 21.49 15.75 6.38
CA MET A 184 21.47 16.80 5.34
C MET A 184 20.04 17.11 4.87
N ILE A 185 19.16 16.09 4.89
CA ILE A 185 17.73 16.30 4.66
C ILE A 185 17.15 17.33 5.62
N GLN A 186 17.64 17.41 6.87
CA GLN A 186 17.20 18.37 7.88
C GLN A 186 17.70 19.80 7.66
N ASP A 187 18.70 20.00 6.80
CA ASP A 187 19.36 21.29 6.57
C ASP A 187 18.82 21.98 5.29
N ASP A 188 17.57 21.72 4.91
CA ASP A 188 16.83 22.37 3.79
C ASP A 188 17.43 22.17 2.37
N LEU A 189 18.24 21.13 2.13
CA LEU A 189 18.70 20.85 0.76
C LEU A 189 17.56 20.28 -0.11
N PRO A 190 17.29 20.85 -1.30
CA PRO A 190 16.24 20.36 -2.18
C PRO A 190 16.56 18.94 -2.65
N MET A 191 15.61 18.04 -2.42
CA MET A 191 15.76 16.62 -2.64
C MET A 191 15.39 16.22 -4.07
N ASP A 192 15.98 16.86 -5.07
CA ASP A 192 15.76 16.48 -6.46
C ASP A 192 16.56 15.20 -6.79
N GLY A 193 15.94 14.24 -7.47
CA GLY A 193 16.63 13.04 -7.99
C GLY A 193 16.80 11.85 -7.04
N TRP A 194 16.05 11.76 -5.94
CA TRP A 194 16.06 10.59 -5.05
C TRP A 194 15.22 9.41 -5.61
N ASP A 195 15.57 8.90 -6.81
CA ASP A 195 14.95 7.73 -7.48
C ASP A 195 15.40 6.40 -6.84
N PHE A 196 15.33 6.31 -5.52
CA PHE A 196 16.08 5.28 -4.79
C PHE A 196 15.41 3.92 -4.70
N ILE A 197 14.18 3.78 -5.19
CA ILE A 197 13.39 2.56 -5.01
C ILE A 197 12.49 2.30 -6.23
N THR A 198 13.05 1.72 -7.29
CA THR A 198 12.33 1.19 -8.46
C THR A 198 11.74 -0.22 -8.24
N PHE A 199 11.54 -0.62 -6.97
CA PHE A 199 10.81 -1.85 -6.69
C PHE A 199 9.32 -1.61 -6.90
N SER A 200 8.67 -2.53 -7.61
CA SER A 200 7.24 -2.44 -7.87
C SER A 200 6.42 -2.78 -6.62
N SER A 201 5.43 -1.96 -6.25
CA SER A 201 4.31 -2.37 -5.40
C SER A 201 3.43 -3.31 -6.24
N HIS A 202 3.52 -4.61 -6.00
CA HIS A 202 2.84 -5.63 -6.81
C HIS A 202 1.30 -5.51 -6.77
N THR A 203 0.66 -5.95 -7.85
CA THR A 203 -0.78 -5.83 -8.16
C THR A 203 -1.68 -6.85 -7.46
N GLU A 204 -1.11 -7.90 -6.84
CA GLU A 204 -1.82 -9.09 -6.34
C GLU A 204 -2.75 -8.79 -5.14
N GLU A 205 -2.44 -7.74 -4.38
CA GLU A 205 -3.11 -7.39 -3.13
C GLU A 205 -4.50 -6.77 -3.36
N VAL A 206 -4.63 -5.93 -4.39
CA VAL A 206 -5.95 -5.44 -4.82
C VAL A 206 -6.81 -6.56 -5.37
N GLU A 207 -6.22 -7.55 -6.04
CA GLU A 207 -6.96 -8.71 -6.57
C GLU A 207 -7.57 -9.55 -5.44
N LEU A 208 -6.86 -9.71 -4.32
CA LEU A 208 -7.36 -10.41 -3.14
C LEU A 208 -8.53 -9.68 -2.46
N ILE A 209 -8.48 -8.34 -2.34
CA ILE A 209 -9.57 -7.58 -1.72
C ILE A 209 -10.87 -7.76 -2.50
N VAL A 210 -10.80 -7.59 -3.82
CA VAL A 210 -11.97 -7.56 -4.71
C VAL A 210 -12.63 -8.95 -4.80
N LYS A 211 -11.83 -10.03 -4.76
CA LYS A 211 -12.33 -11.41 -4.69
C LYS A 211 -13.21 -11.63 -3.46
N LEU A 212 -12.75 -11.20 -2.28
CA LEU A 212 -13.45 -11.42 -1.02
C LEU A 212 -14.72 -10.58 -0.90
N VAL A 213 -14.71 -9.35 -1.42
CA VAL A 213 -15.92 -8.50 -1.51
C VAL A 213 -17.00 -9.16 -2.37
N THR A 214 -16.61 -9.81 -3.47
CA THR A 214 -17.54 -10.49 -4.38
C THR A 214 -18.07 -11.80 -3.82
N GLU A 215 -17.26 -12.54 -3.05
CA GLU A 215 -17.73 -13.72 -2.31
C GLU A 215 -18.76 -13.34 -1.26
N ALA A 216 -18.56 -12.20 -0.59
CA ALA A 216 -19.46 -11.73 0.45
C ALA A 216 -20.78 -11.17 -0.09
N SER A 217 -20.81 -10.63 -1.30
CA SER A 217 -22.05 -10.18 -1.96
C SER A 217 -22.95 -11.31 -2.47
N ARG A 218 -22.46 -12.56 -2.48
CA ARG A 218 -23.24 -13.75 -2.84
C ARG A 218 -24.02 -14.37 -1.67
N LYS A 219 -23.80 -13.88 -0.45
CA LYS A 219 -24.55 -14.24 0.76
C LYS A 219 -25.65 -13.22 1.01
#